data_AF-B7PTB7-F1
#
_entry.id   AF-B7PTB7-F1
#
_cell.length_a   1.000
_cell.length_b   1.000
_cell.length_c   1.000
_cell.angle_alpha   90.00
_cell.angle_beta   90.00
_cell.angle_gamma   90.00
#
_symmetry.space_group_name_H-M   'P 1'
#
loop_
_entity.id
_entity.type
_entity.pdbx_description
1 polymer ?
#
loop_
_entity_poly.entity_id
_entity_poly.type
_entity_poly.pdbx_seq_one_letter_code
_entity_poly.pdbx_strand_id
1 'polypeptide(L)'
;PACCTDSHIKRPLNAFMLWSRLQRRRFVHANPGMQHPEVSKLLGVMWRQLPMTAKRPYIVEAGRLSSHHAEQHPTYRYKNRRKSGCPLRYKGVHSSCTTASSTCHEISH
;
A
#
# COMPACT_ATOMS: atom_id res chain seq x y z
N PRO A 1 5.68 24.52 -3.71
CA PRO A 1 4.50 23.99 -4.42
C PRO A 1 3.49 23.35 -3.44
N ALA A 2 2.57 24.16 -2.92
CA ALA A 2 1.46 23.70 -2.10
C ALA A 2 0.40 23.05 -3.00
N CYS A 3 0.36 21.72 -3.04
CA CYS A 3 -0.63 20.98 -3.82
C CYS A 3 -1.98 21.06 -3.11
N CYS A 4 -2.86 21.87 -3.69
CA CYS A 4 -4.32 21.91 -3.62
C CYS A 4 -4.97 21.31 -2.37
N THR A 5 -5.57 22.19 -1.58
CA THR A 5 -6.56 21.93 -0.53
C THR A 5 -7.78 21.22 -1.12
N ASP A 6 -7.64 19.94 -1.40
CA ASP A 6 -8.72 19.07 -1.86
C ASP A 6 -9.48 18.63 -0.60
N SER A 7 -10.76 18.99 -0.51
CA SER A 7 -11.76 18.54 0.48
C SER A 7 -12.00 17.02 0.45
N HIS A 8 -11.05 16.27 -0.10
CA HIS A 8 -11.06 14.82 -0.24
C HIS A 8 -10.40 14.17 0.97
N ILE A 9 -11.24 13.43 1.71
CA ILE A 9 -10.84 12.61 2.84
C ILE A 9 -9.86 11.52 2.35
N LYS A 10 -8.61 11.58 2.81
CA LYS A 10 -7.57 10.61 2.48
C LYS A 10 -7.85 9.29 3.20
N ARG A 11 -7.60 8.17 2.52
CA ARG A 11 -7.73 6.83 3.09
C ARG A 11 -6.85 6.68 4.35
N PRO A 12 -7.33 5.96 5.39
CA PRO A 12 -6.48 5.58 6.50
C PRO A 12 -5.38 4.63 6.00
N LEU A 13 -4.26 4.65 6.69
CA LEU A 13 -3.09 3.86 6.31
C LEU A 13 -3.26 2.43 6.78
N ASN A 14 -3.09 1.48 5.87
CA ASN A 14 -2.99 0.07 6.26
C ASN A 14 -1.63 -0.25 6.89
N ALA A 15 -1.50 -1.44 7.49
CA ALA A 15 -0.30 -1.87 8.21
C ALA A 15 0.97 -1.81 7.36
N PHE A 16 0.89 -2.28 6.10
CA PHE A 16 2.01 -2.21 5.17
C PHE A 16 2.41 -0.76 4.85
N MET A 17 1.44 0.13 4.66
CA MET A 17 1.68 1.55 4.35
C MET A 17 2.29 2.29 5.55
N LEU A 18 1.99 1.88 6.78
CA LEU A 18 2.65 2.41 7.99
C LEU A 18 4.12 1.97 8.05
N TRP A 19 4.37 0.67 7.91
CA TRP A 19 5.71 0.11 7.97
C TRP A 19 6.61 0.57 6.81
N SER A 20 6.10 0.50 5.57
CA SER A 20 6.88 0.78 4.36
C SER A 20 7.31 2.24 4.25
N ARG A 21 6.66 3.19 4.93
CA ARG A 21 7.10 4.60 4.96
C ARG A 21 8.50 4.75 5.52
N LEU A 22 8.75 4.15 6.69
CA LEU A 22 10.05 4.21 7.34
C LEU A 22 11.09 3.44 6.54
N GLN A 23 10.73 2.22 6.11
CA GLN A 23 11.66 1.38 5.37
C GLN A 23 12.04 1.96 4.01
N ARG A 24 11.09 2.56 3.29
CA ARG A 24 11.37 3.23 2.01
C ARG A 24 12.36 4.37 2.19
N ARG A 25 12.20 5.20 3.23
CA ARG A 25 13.16 6.28 3.52
C ARG A 25 14.56 5.73 3.77
N ARG A 26 14.66 4.65 4.57
CA ARG A 26 15.94 3.97 4.82
C ARG A 26 16.57 3.42 3.54
N PHE A 27 15.79 2.75 2.69
CA PHE A 27 16.27 2.19 1.42
C PHE A 27 16.77 3.25 0.45
N VAL A 28 16.01 4.35 0.28
CA VAL A 28 16.40 5.46 -0.60
C VAL A 28 17.64 6.18 -0.08
N HIS A 29 17.76 6.34 1.24
CA HIS A 29 18.95 6.93 1.84
C HIS A 29 20.19 6.03 1.66
N ALA A 30 20.03 4.72 1.82
CA ALA A 30 21.12 3.75 1.62
C ALA A 30 21.47 3.52 0.14
N ASN A 31 20.53 3.74 -0.78
CA ASN A 31 20.71 3.53 -2.22
C ASN A 31 20.28 4.78 -2.99
N PRO A 32 21.08 5.86 -2.94
CA PRO A 32 20.79 7.06 -3.72
C PRO A 32 20.89 6.72 -5.21
N GLY A 33 19.74 6.63 -5.88
CA GLY A 33 19.63 6.25 -7.30
C GLY A 33 18.58 5.16 -7.57
N MET A 34 18.20 4.39 -6.55
CA MET A 34 17.14 3.39 -6.68
C MET A 34 15.77 4.07 -6.81
N GLN A 35 15.02 3.68 -7.84
CA GLN A 35 13.70 4.24 -8.11
C GLN A 35 12.65 3.71 -7.14
N HIS A 36 11.74 4.57 -6.68
CA HIS A 36 10.69 4.22 -5.72
C HIS A 36 9.82 3.00 -6.09
N PRO A 37 9.48 2.75 -7.37
CA PRO A 37 8.74 1.54 -7.75
C PRO A 37 9.50 0.26 -7.39
N GLU A 38 10.82 0.26 -7.58
CA GLU A 38 11.67 -0.91 -7.32
C GLU A 38 11.81 -1.16 -5.82
N VAL A 39 12.06 -0.10 -5.04
CA VAL A 39 12.05 -0.16 -3.57
C VAL A 39 10.74 -0.75 -3.06
N SER A 40 9.60 -0.35 -3.64
CA SER A 40 8.28 -0.83 -3.19
C SER A 40 8.05 -2.31 -3.46
N LYS A 41 8.59 -2.85 -4.57
CA LYS A 41 8.54 -4.29 -4.87
C LYS A 41 9.32 -5.08 -3.81
N LEU A 42 10.56 -4.66 -3.53
CA LEU A 42 11.42 -5.30 -2.52
C LEU A 42 10.78 -5.26 -1.12
N LEU A 43 10.26 -4.10 -0.72
CA LEU A 43 9.56 -3.96 0.56
C LEU A 43 8.32 -4.85 0.65
N GLY A 44 7.60 -5.08 -0.46
CA GLY A 44 6.48 -6.02 -0.50
C GLY A 44 6.88 -7.48 -0.26
N VAL A 45 8.05 -7.90 -0.77
CA VAL A 45 8.62 -9.22 -0.48
C VAL A 45 9.01 -9.32 1.01
N MET A 46 9.77 -8.34 1.51
CA MET A 46 10.19 -8.29 2.91
C MET A 46 9.00 -8.30 3.87
N TRP A 47 7.94 -7.52 3.57
CA TRP A 47 6.73 -7.51 4.39
C TRP A 47 6.08 -8.89 4.48
N ARG A 48 6.00 -9.63 3.38
CA ARG A 48 5.45 -11.00 3.41
C ARG A 48 6.26 -11.92 4.32
N GLN A 49 7.59 -11.81 4.25
CA GLN A 49 8.53 -12.62 5.03
C GLN A 49 8.64 -12.22 6.52
N LEU A 50 8.23 -10.99 6.90
CA LEU A 50 8.29 -10.56 8.30
C LEU A 50 7.43 -11.45 9.21
N PRO A 51 7.91 -11.80 10.42
CA PRO A 51 7.14 -12.58 11.38
C PRO A 51 5.92 -11.79 11.86
N MET A 52 4.88 -12.51 12.26
CA MET A 52 3.64 -11.88 12.75
C MET A 52 3.88 -10.99 13.97
N THR A 53 4.85 -11.33 14.82
CA THR A 53 5.26 -10.51 15.97
C THR A 53 5.74 -9.12 15.55
N ALA A 54 6.54 -9.03 14.48
CA ALA A 54 7.01 -7.76 13.93
C ALA A 54 5.91 -6.99 13.18
N LYS A 55 4.95 -7.70 12.57
CA LYS A 55 3.79 -7.09 11.89
C LYS A 55 2.74 -6.54 12.86
N ARG A 56 2.56 -7.22 14.00
CA ARG A 56 1.52 -6.95 15.00
C ARG A 56 1.37 -5.48 15.39
N PRO A 57 2.43 -4.73 15.76
CA PRO A 57 2.27 -3.32 16.11
C PRO A 57 1.69 -2.49 14.96
N TYR A 58 2.07 -2.77 13.72
CA TYR A 58 1.53 -2.06 12.54
C TYR A 58 0.10 -2.47 12.20
N ILE A 59 -0.28 -3.72 12.47
CA ILE A 59 -1.66 -4.20 12.28
C ILE A 59 -2.58 -3.52 13.30
N VAL A 60 -2.18 -3.47 14.57
CA VAL A 60 -2.94 -2.80 15.63
C VAL A 60 -3.07 -1.30 15.33
N GLU A 61 -1.98 -0.64 14.96
CA GLU A 61 -2.01 0.79 14.65
C GLU A 61 -2.84 1.09 13.40
N ALA A 62 -2.77 0.25 12.37
CA ALA A 62 -3.63 0.38 11.20
C ALA A 62 -5.12 0.20 11.54
N GLY A 63 -5.44 -0.74 12.43
CA GLY A 63 -6.78 -0.91 12.97
C GLY A 63 -7.25 0.36 13.68
N ARG A 64 -6.42 0.92 14.57
CA ARG A 64 -6.70 2.16 15.29
C ARG A 64 -6.96 3.34 14.35
N LEU A 65 -6.11 3.51 13.32
CA LEU A 65 -6.30 4.56 12.31
C LEU A 65 -7.55 4.36 11.48
N SER A 66 -7.91 3.11 11.18
CA SER A 66 -9.14 2.78 10.46
C SER A 66 -10.37 3.12 11.28
N SER A 67 -10.41 2.75 12.56
CA SER A 67 -11.52 3.06 13.48
C SER A 67 -11.65 4.57 13.68
N HIS A 68 -10.55 5.25 13.98
CA HIS A 68 -10.55 6.71 14.14
C HIS A 68 -11.05 7.41 12.87
N HIS A 69 -10.63 6.96 11.69
CA HIS A 69 -11.11 7.52 10.44
C HIS A 69 -12.61 7.28 10.23
N ALA A 70 -13.12 6.10 10.61
CA ALA A 70 -14.55 5.79 10.52
C ALA A 70 -15.39 6.67 11.46
N GLU A 71 -14.89 6.94 12.67
CA GLU A 71 -15.52 7.85 13.65
C GLU A 71 -15.52 9.30 13.16
N GLN A 72 -14.40 9.79 12.64
CA GLN A 72 -14.27 11.17 12.14
C GLN A 72 -15.06 11.39 10.84
N HIS A 73 -15.29 10.34 10.07
CA HIS A 73 -15.95 10.41 8.77
C HIS A 73 -16.99 9.30 8.60
N PRO A 74 -18.13 9.36 9.32
CA PRO A 74 -19.16 8.32 9.29
C PRO A 74 -19.84 8.21 7.91
N THR A 75 -19.84 9.30 7.13
CA THR A 75 -20.37 9.33 5.75
C THR A 75 -19.33 8.95 4.70
N TYR A 76 -18.10 8.61 5.11
CA TYR A 76 -17.04 8.26 4.18
C TYR A 76 -17.33 6.94 3.47
N ARG A 77 -17.38 6.99 2.14
CA ARG A 77 -17.45 5.81 1.30
C ARG A 77 -16.30 5.82 0.30
N TYR A 78 -15.58 4.70 0.22
CA TYR A 78 -14.53 4.54 -0.78
C TYR A 78 -15.12 4.61 -2.20
N LYS A 79 -14.66 5.59 -2.98
CA LYS A 79 -14.99 5.73 -4.40
C LYS A 79 -13.73 5.50 -5.21
N ASN A 80 -13.68 4.42 -5.99
CA ASN A 80 -12.57 4.20 -6.92
C ASN A 80 -12.66 5.25 -8.04
N ARG A 81 -11.81 6.28 -7.96
CA ARG A 81 -11.70 7.27 -9.02
C ARG A 81 -10.96 6.64 -10.20
N ARG A 82 -11.70 6.09 -11.15
CA ARG A 82 -11.14 5.79 -12.48
C ARG A 82 -10.66 7.12 -13.07
N LYS A 83 -9.35 7.31 -13.15
CA LYS A 83 -8.80 8.36 -14.01
C LYS A 83 -9.09 7.94 -15.44
N SER A 84 -10.13 8.51 -16.05
CA SER A 84 -10.23 8.61 -17.50
C SER A 84 -8.87 9.15 -18.00
N GLY A 85 -8.28 8.45 -18.97
CA GLY A 85 -6.84 8.45 -19.23
C GLY A 85 -6.18 9.83 -19.30
N CYS A 86 -5.09 9.98 -18.55
CA CYS A 86 -3.99 10.85 -19.00
C CYS A 86 -3.01 9.93 -19.76
N PRO A 87 -2.86 10.07 -21.09
CA PRO A 87 -2.01 9.21 -21.91
C PRO A 87 -0.55 9.67 -21.86
N LEU A 88 0.05 9.78 -20.67
CA LEU A 88 1.49 10.05 -20.54
C LEU A 88 2.10 9.20 -19.42
N ARG A 89 2.31 7.91 -19.73
CA ARG A 89 3.57 7.20 -19.43
C ARG A 89 3.66 5.91 -20.25
N TYR A 90 3.82 6.05 -21.56
CA TYR A 90 4.35 4.98 -22.41
C TYR A 90 5.86 4.89 -22.19
N LYS A 91 6.29 3.91 -21.38
CA LYS A 91 7.52 3.12 -21.58
C LYS A 91 7.27 1.76 -20.95
N GLY A 92 6.99 0.78 -21.82
CA GLY A 92 6.92 -0.62 -21.46
C GLY A 92 8.29 -1.17 -21.12
N VAL A 93 8.36 -2.01 -20.09
CA VAL A 93 9.13 -3.25 -20.09
C VAL A 93 8.26 -4.25 -19.31
N HIS A 94 8.00 -5.39 -19.92
CA HIS A 94 7.23 -6.47 -19.35
C HIS A 94 7.79 -6.87 -17.97
N SER A 95 6.91 -7.10 -17.01
CA SER A 95 7.18 -7.96 -15.87
C SER A 95 5.98 -8.87 -15.72
N SER A 96 6.02 -9.97 -16.46
CA SER A 96 5.22 -11.16 -16.22
C SER A 96 5.48 -11.63 -14.79
N CYS A 97 4.57 -11.35 -13.86
CA CYS A 97 4.42 -12.21 -12.69
C CYS A 97 3.40 -13.30 -13.04
N THR A 98 3.89 -14.33 -13.72
CA THR A 98 3.21 -15.62 -13.74
C THR A 98 3.35 -16.22 -12.35
N THR A 99 2.27 -16.20 -11.57
CA THR A 99 2.07 -17.18 -10.49
C THR A 99 0.63 -17.64 -10.56
N ALA A 100 0.41 -18.62 -11.44
CA ALA A 100 -0.64 -19.60 -11.24
C ALA A 100 -0.16 -20.61 -10.17
N SER A 101 -1.04 -20.92 -9.23
CA SER A 101 -1.26 -22.20 -8.50
C SER A 101 -1.71 -21.87 -7.07
N SER A 102 -3.03 -21.92 -6.82
CA SER A 102 -3.76 -23.02 -6.13
C SER A 102 -3.90 -22.70 -4.63
N THR A 103 -5.06 -22.75 -3.98
CA THR A 103 -6.16 -23.72 -4.07
C THR A 103 -7.44 -23.06 -3.53
N CYS A 104 -8.57 -23.19 -4.23
CA CYS A 104 -9.89 -23.04 -3.64
C CYS A 104 -10.14 -24.24 -2.72
N HIS A 105 -10.42 -24.02 -1.43
CA HIS A 105 -11.01 -25.04 -0.56
C HIS A 105 -12.43 -24.61 -0.23
N GLU A 106 -13.37 -25.22 -0.93
CA GLU A 106 -14.76 -25.38 -0.55
C GLU A 106 -14.84 -26.75 0.13
N ILE A 107 -15.16 -26.83 1.42
CA ILE A 107 -15.86 -27.96 2.06
C ILE A 107 -16.72 -27.41 3.21
N SER A 108 -17.97 -27.85 3.17
CA SER A 108 -19.11 -27.67 4.06
C SER A 108 -18.88 -27.88 5.56
N HIS A 109 -19.74 -27.24 6.35
CA HIS A 109 -20.61 -27.93 7.31
C HIS A 109 -21.92 -27.16 7.47
#